data_AF-A0A8J3RFI6-F1
#
_entry.id   AF-A0A8J3RFI6-F1
#
_cell.length_a   1.000
_cell.length_b   1.000
_cell.length_c   1.000
_cell.angle_alpha   90.00
_cell.angle_beta   90.00
_cell.angle_gamma   90.00
#
_symmetry.space_group_name_H-M   'P 1'
#
loop_
_entity.id
_entity.type
_entity.pdbx_description
1 polymer ?
#
loop_
_entity_poly.entity_id
_entity_poly.type
_entity_poly.pdbx_seq_one_letter_code
_entity_poly.pdbx_strand_id
1 'polypeptide(L)' 'MPSIMERIRNYLNSQSGRQTRDKARTMTRDPHTRQRLRHFVDQWREQRHRR' A
#
# COMPACT_ATOMS: atom_id res chain seq x y z
N MET A 1 -15.38 9.30 20.06
CA MET A 1 -15.37 8.70 18.71
C MET A 1 -13.96 8.18 18.46
N PRO A 2 -13.77 6.90 18.11
CA PRO A 2 -12.43 6.40 17.80
C PRO A 2 -11.87 7.20 16.63
N SER A 3 -10.67 7.74 16.80
CA SER A 3 -10.02 8.47 15.72
C SER A 3 -9.82 7.53 14.52
N ILE A 4 -9.80 8.09 13.30
CA ILE A 4 -9.49 7.32 12.08
C ILE A 4 -8.22 6.47 12.28
N MET A 5 -7.25 7.00 13.01
CA MET A 5 -6.01 6.29 13.36
C MET A 5 -6.23 5.06 14.25
N GLU A 6 -7.13 5.13 15.24
CA GLU A 6 -7.49 3.96 16.08
C GLU A 6 -8.22 2.89 15.28
N ARG A 7 -9.08 3.30 14.34
CA ARG A 7 -9.80 2.36 13.47
C ARG A 7 -8.85 1.63 12.53
N ILE A 8 -7.85 2.34 11.99
CA ILE A 8 -6.76 1.74 11.20
C ILE A 8 -5.92 0.82 12.08
N ARG A 9 -5.58 1.22 13.31
CA ARG A 9 -4.77 0.41 14.23
C ARG A 9 -5.49 -0.88 14.64
N ASN A 10 -6.79 -0.79 14.95
CA ASN A 10 -7.64 -1.94 15.22
C ASN A 10 -7.81 -2.84 14.00
N TYR A 11 -8.00 -2.26 12.81
CA TYR A 11 -8.04 -3.02 11.58
C TYR A 11 -6.72 -3.76 11.33
N LEU A 12 -5.57 -3.10 11.48
CA LEU A 12 -4.25 -3.70 11.32
C LEU A 12 -3.94 -4.80 12.36
N ASN A 13 -4.48 -4.67 13.58
CA ASN A 13 -4.34 -5.68 14.64
C ASN A 13 -5.29 -6.88 14.47
N SER A 14 -6.38 -6.72 13.71
CA SER A 14 -7.30 -7.81 13.37
C SER A 14 -6.60 -8.88 12.51
N GLN A 15 -7.12 -10.12 12.53
CA GLN A 15 -6.57 -11.23 11.73
C GLN A 15 -6.52 -10.89 10.24
N SER A 16 -7.53 -10.17 9.74
CA SER A 16 -7.59 -9.65 8.37
C SER A 16 -6.47 -8.65 8.10
N GLY A 17 -6.26 -7.69 9.00
CA GLY A 17 -5.19 -6.70 8.86
C GLY A 17 -3.79 -7.29 8.94
N ARG A 18 -3.59 -8.34 9.73
CA ARG A 18 -2.32 -9.09 9.75
C ARG A 18 -2.05 -9.77 8.42
N GLN A 19 -3.05 -10.41 7.80
CA GLN A 19 -2.91 -10.99 6.46
C GLN A 19 -2.63 -9.92 5.41
N THR A 20 -3.33 -8.78 5.45
CA THR A 20 -3.08 -7.67 4.53
C THR A 20 -1.67 -7.10 4.73
N ARG A 21 -1.22 -6.98 5.97
CA ARG A 21 0.12 -6.47 6.30
C ARG A 21 1.20 -7.46 5.90
N ASP A 22 0.97 -8.75 6.05
CA ASP A 22 1.89 -9.81 5.60
C ASP A 22 1.96 -9.88 4.07
N LYS A 23 0.80 -9.78 3.39
CA LYS A 23 0.71 -9.67 1.94
C LYS A 23 1.41 -8.41 1.42
N ALA A 24 1.20 -7.28 2.08
CA ALA A 24 1.88 -6.03 1.76
C ALA A 24 3.39 -6.12 2.02
N ARG A 25 3.81 -6.80 3.10
CA ARG A 25 5.21 -7.05 3.42
C ARG A 25 5.87 -7.95 2.38
N THR A 26 5.17 -8.99 1.94
CA THR A 26 5.62 -9.90 0.88
C THR A 26 5.68 -9.19 -0.47
N MET A 27 4.67 -8.39 -0.83
CA MET A 27 4.65 -7.56 -2.03
C MET A 27 5.74 -6.48 -2.04
N THR A 28 6.09 -5.91 -0.88
CA THR A 28 7.20 -4.94 -0.78
C THR A 28 8.57 -5.60 -0.81
N ARG A 29 8.65 -6.87 -0.42
CA ARG A 29 9.86 -7.70 -0.53
C ARG A 29 10.05 -8.24 -1.94
N ASP A 30 8.97 -8.36 -2.71
CA ASP A 30 9.00 -8.81 -4.09
C ASP A 30 9.55 -7.71 -5.02
N PRO A 31 10.75 -7.91 -5.61
CA PRO A 31 11.38 -6.88 -6.44
C PRO A 31 10.60 -6.61 -7.74
N HIS A 32 9.84 -7.60 -8.23
CA HIS A 32 9.03 -7.49 -9.44
C HIS A 32 7.80 -6.60 -9.23
N THR A 33 7.12 -6.73 -8.09
CA THR A 33 6.00 -5.87 -7.67
C THR A 33 6.47 -4.43 -7.44
N ARG A 34 7.66 -4.26 -6.89
CA ARG A 34 8.27 -2.94 -6.68
C ARG A 34 8.60 -2.24 -8.00
N GLN A 35 9.05 -2.97 -9.02
CA GLN A 35 9.25 -2.44 -10.37
C GLN A 35 7.93 -2.02 -11.03
N ARG A 36 6.88 -2.85 -10.93
CA ARG A 36 5.54 -2.51 -11.44
C ARG A 36 4.96 -1.27 -10.77
N LEU A 37 5.05 -1.18 -9.44
CA LEU A 37 4.60 0.01 -8.71
C LEU A 37 5.37 1.25 -9.12
N ARG A 38 6.69 1.13 -9.32
CA ARG A 38 7.51 2.24 -9.77
C ARG A 38 7.11 2.72 -11.16
N HIS A 39 6.90 1.80 -12.10
CA HIS A 39 6.37 2.14 -13.43
C HIS A 39 4.99 2.79 -13.37
N PHE A 40 4.10 2.28 -12.52
CA PHE A 40 2.75 2.83 -12.40
C PHE A 40 2.77 4.26 -11.82
N VAL A 41 3.59 4.49 -10.80
CA VAL A 41 3.79 5.82 -10.21
C VAL A 41 4.45 6.77 -11.20
N ASP A 42 5.42 6.29 -11.97
CA ASP A 42 6.12 7.08 -12.99
C ASP A 42 5.17 7.51 -14.11
N GLN A 43 4.37 6.58 -14.65
CA GLN A 43 3.33 6.86 -15.64
C GLN A 43 2.27 7.83 -15.11
N TRP A 44 1.83 7.67 -13.86
CA TRP A 44 0.87 8.59 -13.25
C TRP A 44 1.46 9.99 -13.06
N ARG A 45 2.76 10.09 -12.73
CA ARG A 45 3.48 11.35 -12.58
C ARG A 45 3.66 12.06 -13.94
N GLU A 46 3.97 11.33 -15.00
CA GLU A 46 4.01 11.87 -16.36
C GLU A 46 2.64 12.38 -16.82
N GLN A 47 1.57 11.62 -16.55
CA GLN A 47 0.21 12.04 -16.88
C GLN A 47 -0.22 13.29 -16.09
N ARG A 48 0.30 13.48 -14.88
CA ARG A 48 0.09 14.68 -14.07
C ARG A 48 0.91 15.88 -14.55
N HIS A 49 2.09 15.65 -15.13
CA HIS A 49 2.96 16.71 -15.69
C HIS A 49 2.59 17.13 -17.11
N ARG A 50 1.78 16.35 -17.82
CA ARG A 50 1.22 16.70 -19.15
C ARG A 50 -0.04 17.58 -19.10
N ARG A 51 -0.50 17.98 -17.91
CA ARG A 51 -1.58 18.97 -17.75
C ARG A 51 -1.03 20.32 -17.29
#